data_AF-A0A7Y5FSR3-F1
#
_entry.id   AF-A0A7Y5FSR3-F1
#
_cell.length_a   1.000
_cell.length_b   1.000
_cell.length_c   1.000
_cell.angle_alpha   90.00
_cell.angle_beta   90.00
_cell.angle_gamma   90.00
#
_symmetry.space_group_name_H-M   'P 1'
#
loop_
_entity.id
_entity.type
_entity.pdbx_description
1 polymer ?
#
loop_
_entity_poly.entity_id
_entity_poly.type
_entity_poly.pdbx_seq_one_letter_code
_entity_poly.pdbx_strand_id
1 'polypeptide(L)'
;MTVEQVFAAGRVRRWHSHPEMSHTEDYNDAHQGRVARLILALHPSPSALLIAAALTHDDGESGPGDMSRQAKRANPELRAMLQELEDAKICQIWNTPIPPRMSLNPDEIAWLKFCDLLDGYMWVKHKNPNILAQPGWIANRNELAEFAKSQHIIHLIKTIGLA
;
A
#
# COMPACT_ATOMS: atom_id res chain seq x y z
N MET A 1 -13.24 -13.13 14.68
CA MET A 1 -11.93 -12.51 14.96
C MET A 1 -11.24 -13.27 16.08
N THR A 2 -10.00 -13.72 15.85
CA THR A 2 -9.07 -14.10 16.92
C THR A 2 -7.82 -13.21 16.84
N VAL A 3 -7.14 -12.99 17.96
CA VAL A 3 -5.94 -12.14 17.99
C VAL A 3 -4.79 -12.74 17.19
N GLU A 4 -4.75 -14.07 17.06
CA GLU A 4 -3.78 -14.80 16.23
C GLU A 4 -4.01 -14.52 14.75
N GLN A 5 -5.26 -14.38 14.31
CA GLN A 5 -5.57 -14.02 12.91
C GLN A 5 -5.10 -12.62 12.59
N VAL A 6 -5.33 -11.66 13.50
CA VAL A 6 -4.84 -10.28 13.35
C VAL A 6 -3.31 -10.26 13.29
N PHE A 7 -2.64 -10.97 14.22
CA PHE A 7 -1.18 -11.07 14.23
C PHE A 7 -0.61 -11.74 12.97
N ALA A 8 -1.25 -12.81 12.49
CA ALA A 8 -0.81 -13.52 11.30
C ALA A 8 -1.01 -12.70 10.02
N ALA A 9 -2.01 -11.81 9.97
CA ALA A 9 -2.31 -11.01 8.79
C ALA A 9 -1.13 -10.13 8.35
N GLY A 10 -0.45 -9.51 9.32
CA GLY A 10 0.72 -8.67 9.07
C GLY A 10 1.97 -9.43 8.60
N ARG A 11 1.99 -10.76 8.68
CA ARG A 11 3.18 -11.58 8.36
C ARG A 11 3.29 -12.00 6.90
N VAL A 12 2.37 -11.54 6.05
CA VAL A 12 2.49 -11.72 4.60
C VAL A 12 3.74 -10.99 4.13
N ARG A 13 4.58 -11.69 3.35
CA ARG A 13 5.83 -11.16 2.83
C ARG A 13 5.59 -10.50 1.48
N ARG A 14 5.91 -9.22 1.38
CA ARG A 14 5.89 -8.45 0.14
C ARG A 14 7.07 -8.80 -0.75
N TRP A 15 6.94 -8.51 -2.04
CA TRP A 15 7.99 -8.67 -3.04
C TRP A 15 8.42 -10.12 -3.33
N HIS A 16 7.83 -11.12 -2.70
CA HIS A 16 8.27 -12.52 -2.78
C HIS A 16 8.25 -13.08 -4.21
N SER A 17 7.41 -12.53 -5.09
CA SER A 17 7.34 -12.87 -6.52
C SER A 17 8.23 -12.00 -7.43
N HIS A 18 8.89 -10.96 -6.89
CA HIS A 18 9.71 -10.04 -7.67
C HIS A 18 11.17 -10.52 -7.75
N PRO A 19 11.73 -10.80 -8.95
CA PRO A 19 13.05 -11.42 -9.10
C PRO A 19 14.19 -10.68 -8.39
N GLU A 20 14.19 -9.35 -8.45
CA GLU A 20 15.25 -8.51 -7.88
C GLU A 20 14.99 -8.02 -6.45
N MET A 21 13.79 -8.25 -5.90
CA MET A 21 13.36 -7.66 -4.61
C MET A 21 12.89 -8.71 -3.59
N SER A 22 12.71 -9.97 -4.01
CA SER A 22 12.21 -11.05 -3.17
C SER A 22 13.02 -11.26 -1.89
N HIS A 23 14.33 -10.98 -1.92
CA HIS A 23 15.23 -11.12 -0.78
C HIS A 23 15.14 -10.00 0.26
N THR A 24 14.32 -8.96 0.07
CA THR A 24 14.36 -7.75 0.91
C THR A 24 13.57 -7.85 2.23
N GLU A 25 12.78 -8.92 2.42
CA GLU A 25 12.07 -9.25 3.67
C GLU A 25 11.18 -8.14 4.23
N ASP A 26 10.42 -7.49 3.35
CA ASP A 26 9.36 -6.55 3.76
C ASP A 26 8.07 -7.32 4.08
N TYR A 27 7.46 -7.04 5.22
CA TYR A 27 6.21 -7.66 5.67
C TYR A 27 5.08 -6.64 5.70
N ASN A 28 3.83 -7.11 5.62
CA ASN A 28 2.67 -6.23 5.59
C ASN A 28 2.58 -5.34 6.83
N ASP A 29 2.86 -5.87 8.03
CA ASP A 29 2.84 -5.06 9.26
C ASP A 29 3.80 -3.86 9.22
N ALA A 30 5.02 -4.07 8.71
CA ALA A 30 6.02 -3.05 8.55
C ALA A 30 5.61 -2.05 7.47
N HIS A 31 5.10 -2.52 6.33
CA HIS A 31 4.59 -1.68 5.25
C HIS A 31 3.41 -0.81 5.70
N GLN A 32 2.34 -1.43 6.19
CA GLN A 32 1.13 -0.76 6.67
C GLN A 32 1.45 0.24 7.80
N GLY A 33 2.38 -0.11 8.70
CA GLY A 33 2.88 0.79 9.72
C GLY A 33 3.61 2.01 9.16
N ARG A 34 4.39 1.86 8.07
CA ARG A 34 5.02 2.99 7.37
C ARG A 34 3.98 3.83 6.61
N VAL A 35 3.00 3.21 5.94
CA VAL A 35 1.90 3.94 5.27
C VAL A 35 1.15 4.82 6.27
N ALA A 36 0.77 4.27 7.43
CA ALA A 36 0.10 5.04 8.48
C ALA A 36 0.94 6.23 8.97
N ARG A 37 2.26 6.05 9.12
CA ARG A 37 3.20 7.13 9.49
C ARG A 37 3.32 8.19 8.39
N LEU A 38 3.35 7.79 7.12
CA LEU A 38 3.37 8.71 5.98
C LEU A 38 2.09 9.55 5.94
N ILE A 39 0.92 8.95 6.20
CA ILE A 39 -0.34 9.69 6.30
C ILE A 39 -0.28 10.69 7.45
N LEU A 40 0.15 10.29 8.64
CA LEU A 40 0.29 11.20 9.78
C LEU A 40 1.24 12.37 9.51
N ALA A 41 2.29 12.14 8.70
CA ALA A 41 3.29 13.14 8.39
C ALA A 41 2.86 14.11 7.27
N LEU A 42 2.06 13.65 6.30
CA LEU A 42 1.79 14.38 5.06
C LEU A 42 0.36 14.88 4.94
N HIS A 43 -0.62 14.16 5.47
CA HIS A 43 -2.02 14.56 5.41
C HIS A 43 -2.28 15.70 6.40
N PRO A 44 -2.95 16.80 6.01
CA PRO A 44 -3.13 17.98 6.86
C PRO A 44 -3.95 17.71 8.14
N SER A 45 -4.97 16.84 8.06
CA SER A 45 -5.78 16.43 9.21
C SER A 45 -6.43 15.05 9.00
N PRO A 46 -5.67 13.94 9.13
CA PRO A 46 -6.18 12.61 8.80
C PRO A 46 -7.24 12.16 9.81
N SER A 47 -8.29 11.49 9.34
CA SER A 47 -9.25 10.86 10.25
C SER A 47 -8.64 9.61 10.90
N ALA A 48 -9.16 9.24 12.07
CA ALA A 48 -8.80 7.96 12.69
C ALA A 48 -9.15 6.77 11.78
N LEU A 49 -10.19 6.89 10.95
CA LEU A 49 -10.59 5.85 10.00
C LEU A 49 -9.56 5.68 8.87
N LEU A 50 -8.98 6.77 8.35
CA LEU A 50 -7.91 6.72 7.37
C LEU A 50 -6.65 6.03 7.95
N ILE A 51 -6.30 6.33 9.20
CA ILE A 51 -5.18 5.66 9.88
C ILE A 51 -5.47 4.17 10.08
N ALA A 52 -6.68 3.83 10.53
CA ALA A 52 -7.09 2.42 10.66
C ALA A 52 -7.05 1.70 9.32
N ALA A 53 -7.57 2.32 8.25
CA ALA A 53 -7.51 1.75 6.91
C ALA A 53 -6.07 1.52 6.43
N ALA A 54 -5.16 2.47 6.68
CA ALA A 54 -3.75 2.28 6.34
C ALA A 54 -3.10 1.11 7.08
N LEU A 55 -3.43 0.93 8.36
CA LEU A 55 -2.90 -0.16 9.18
C LEU A 55 -3.43 -1.54 8.77
N THR A 56 -4.55 -1.63 8.05
CA THR A 56 -5.22 -2.92 7.79
C THR A 56 -5.50 -3.20 6.31
N HIS A 57 -5.13 -2.30 5.39
CA HIS A 57 -5.60 -2.38 3.99
C HIS A 57 -5.17 -3.67 3.26
N ASP A 58 -3.98 -4.17 3.57
CA ASP A 58 -3.41 -5.41 3.00
C ASP A 58 -3.60 -6.66 3.89
N ASP A 59 -4.37 -6.61 4.99
CA ASP A 59 -4.55 -7.80 5.86
C ASP A 59 -5.26 -8.95 5.14
N GLY A 60 -6.03 -8.62 4.11
CA GLY A 60 -6.71 -9.56 3.23
C GLY A 60 -5.75 -10.48 2.50
N GLU A 61 -4.51 -10.05 2.25
CA GLU A 61 -3.49 -10.82 1.54
C GLU A 61 -3.07 -12.09 2.31
N SER A 62 -3.40 -12.19 3.60
CA SER A 62 -3.16 -13.41 4.39
C SER A 62 -3.98 -14.62 3.96
N GLY A 63 -4.98 -14.41 3.09
CA GLY A 63 -5.71 -15.48 2.40
C GLY A 63 -5.04 -15.88 1.08
N PRO A 64 -5.12 -15.05 0.02
CA PRO A 64 -4.66 -15.39 -1.32
C PRO A 64 -3.16 -15.12 -1.58
N GLY A 65 -2.47 -14.43 -0.68
CA GLY A 65 -1.09 -13.96 -0.84
C GLY A 65 -0.98 -12.58 -1.49
N ASP A 66 0.17 -11.90 -1.28
CA ASP A 66 0.52 -10.63 -1.95
C ASP A 66 0.78 -10.86 -3.45
N MET A 67 -0.17 -10.51 -4.31
CA MET A 67 0.00 -10.62 -5.75
C MET A 67 0.65 -9.37 -6.33
N SER A 68 1.67 -9.56 -7.18
CA SER A 68 2.36 -8.43 -7.80
C SER A 68 1.40 -7.50 -8.56
N ARG A 69 1.63 -6.19 -8.45
CA ARG A 69 0.87 -5.17 -9.19
C ARG A 69 0.91 -5.39 -10.70
N GLN A 70 1.99 -5.94 -11.24
CA GLN A 70 2.11 -6.25 -12.66
C GLN A 70 1.15 -7.36 -13.10
N ALA A 71 1.06 -8.45 -12.32
CA ALA A 71 0.09 -9.51 -12.57
C ALA A 71 -1.36 -9.00 -12.50
N LYS A 72 -1.69 -8.19 -11.47
CA LYS A 72 -3.01 -7.55 -11.32
C LYS A 72 -3.35 -6.58 -12.47
N ARG A 73 -2.34 -5.95 -13.09
CA ARG A 73 -2.55 -5.04 -14.25
C ARG A 73 -2.73 -5.80 -15.56
N ALA A 74 -2.00 -6.90 -15.75
CA ALA A 74 -2.07 -7.71 -16.95
C ALA A 74 -3.40 -8.48 -17.06
N ASN A 75 -4.05 -8.75 -15.92
CA ASN A 75 -5.32 -9.48 -15.89
C ASN A 75 -6.35 -8.78 -14.96
N PRO A 76 -7.28 -7.98 -15.53
CA PRO A 76 -8.32 -7.30 -14.76
C PRO A 76 -9.30 -8.23 -14.03
N GLU A 77 -9.61 -9.39 -14.60
CA GLU A 77 -10.49 -10.39 -13.97
C GLU A 77 -9.83 -10.97 -12.72
N LEU A 78 -8.54 -11.33 -12.82
CA LEU A 78 -7.75 -11.76 -11.67
C LEU A 78 -7.73 -10.69 -10.58
N ARG A 79 -7.55 -9.41 -10.95
CA ARG A 79 -7.58 -8.30 -10.01
C ARG A 79 -8.92 -8.21 -9.26
N ALA A 80 -10.04 -8.35 -9.97
CA ALA A 80 -11.37 -8.30 -9.36
C ALA A 80 -11.57 -9.47 -8.38
N MET A 81 -11.24 -10.70 -8.81
CA MET A 81 -11.33 -11.89 -7.96
C MET A 81 -10.45 -11.77 -6.72
N LEU A 82 -9.21 -11.29 -6.85
CA LEU A 82 -8.32 -11.08 -5.71
C LEU A 82 -8.88 -10.04 -4.75
N GLN A 83 -9.40 -8.92 -5.26
CA GLN A 83 -9.99 -7.89 -4.41
C GLN A 83 -11.18 -8.44 -3.60
N GLU A 84 -12.05 -9.25 -4.21
CA GLU A 84 -13.17 -9.89 -3.52
C GLU A 84 -12.70 -10.84 -2.40
N LEU A 85 -11.66 -11.64 -2.68
CA LEU A 85 -11.08 -12.55 -1.70
C LEU A 85 -10.40 -11.80 -0.54
N GLU A 86 -9.61 -10.78 -0.85
CA GLU A 86 -8.94 -9.92 0.13
C GLU A 86 -9.98 -9.20 1.01
N ASP A 87 -11.07 -8.70 0.42
CA ASP A 87 -12.13 -7.99 1.15
C ASP A 87 -12.88 -8.90 2.11
N ALA A 88 -13.29 -10.08 1.62
CA ALA A 88 -13.91 -11.09 2.46
C ALA A 88 -12.97 -11.50 3.61
N LYS A 89 -11.67 -11.58 3.34
CA LYS A 89 -10.67 -11.94 4.34
C LYS A 89 -10.49 -10.85 5.40
N ILE A 90 -10.45 -9.57 5.02
CA ILE A 90 -10.43 -8.44 5.96
C ILE A 90 -11.68 -8.47 6.85
N CYS A 91 -12.87 -8.65 6.25
CA CYS A 91 -14.12 -8.76 7.00
C CYS A 91 -14.08 -9.90 8.02
N GLN A 92 -13.54 -11.05 7.64
CA GLN A 92 -13.36 -12.20 8.52
C GLN A 92 -12.39 -11.90 9.68
N ILE A 93 -11.21 -11.35 9.39
CA ILE A 93 -10.15 -11.06 10.38
C ILE A 93 -10.70 -10.09 11.42
N TRP A 94 -11.26 -8.98 10.97
CA TRP A 94 -11.67 -7.86 11.82
C TRP A 94 -13.11 -7.95 12.32
N ASN A 95 -13.84 -9.01 11.94
CA ASN A 95 -15.25 -9.20 12.28
C ASN A 95 -16.11 -7.96 11.95
N THR A 96 -15.93 -7.44 10.74
CA THR A 96 -16.59 -6.25 10.21
C THR A 96 -17.42 -6.61 8.97
N PRO A 97 -18.57 -5.94 8.72
CA PRO A 97 -19.36 -6.21 7.51
C PRO A 97 -18.68 -5.70 6.23
N ILE A 98 -17.85 -4.66 6.33
CA ILE A 98 -17.09 -4.10 5.21
C ILE A 98 -15.67 -3.73 5.64
N PRO A 99 -14.67 -3.79 4.75
CA PRO A 99 -13.32 -3.31 5.02
C PRO A 99 -13.31 -1.81 5.36
N PRO A 100 -12.45 -1.35 6.30
CA PRO A 100 -12.37 0.07 6.68
C PRO A 100 -12.16 1.01 5.50
N ARG A 101 -11.33 0.61 4.52
CA ARG A 101 -11.04 1.41 3.32
C ARG A 101 -12.27 1.71 2.45
N MET A 102 -13.34 0.90 2.53
CA MET A 102 -14.59 1.13 1.79
C MET A 102 -15.47 2.19 2.43
N SER A 103 -15.18 2.59 3.67
CA SER A 103 -15.90 3.67 4.38
C SER A 103 -15.19 5.02 4.26
N LEU A 104 -14.04 5.09 3.57
CA LEU A 104 -13.30 6.32 3.35
C LEU A 104 -13.99 7.19 2.30
N ASN A 105 -13.85 8.51 2.45
CA ASN A 105 -14.26 9.43 1.41
C ASN A 105 -13.25 9.44 0.25
N PRO A 106 -13.60 10.01 -0.93
CA PRO A 106 -12.72 9.98 -2.11
C PRO A 106 -11.32 10.60 -1.90
N ASP A 107 -11.21 11.66 -1.09
CA ASP A 107 -9.92 12.29 -0.78
C ASP A 107 -9.04 11.37 0.08
N GLU A 108 -9.62 10.77 1.12
CA GLU A 108 -8.93 9.80 1.98
C GLU A 108 -8.50 8.55 1.21
N ILE A 109 -9.31 8.07 0.26
CA ILE A 109 -8.93 6.98 -0.64
C ILE A 109 -7.70 7.38 -1.48
N ALA A 110 -7.65 8.63 -1.95
CA ALA A 110 -6.53 9.11 -2.75
C ALA A 110 -5.24 9.22 -1.90
N TRP A 111 -5.35 9.68 -0.66
CA TRP A 111 -4.25 9.69 0.30
C TRP A 111 -3.73 8.30 0.66
N LEU A 112 -4.63 7.33 0.91
CA LEU A 112 -4.23 5.95 1.17
C LEU A 112 -3.45 5.38 -0.01
N LYS A 113 -3.95 5.55 -1.24
CA LYS A 113 -3.26 5.11 -2.47
C LYS A 113 -1.91 5.79 -2.66
N PHE A 114 -1.85 7.10 -2.41
CA PHE A 114 -0.61 7.87 -2.53
C PHE A 114 0.44 7.37 -1.53
N CYS A 115 0.07 7.19 -0.26
CA CYS A 115 1.00 6.75 0.78
C CYS A 115 1.43 5.27 0.62
N ASP A 116 0.54 4.38 0.17
CA ASP A 116 0.91 3.00 -0.20
C ASP A 116 1.95 2.99 -1.34
N LEU A 117 1.67 3.72 -2.43
CA LEU A 117 2.60 3.84 -3.55
C LEU A 117 3.94 4.47 -3.16
N LEU A 118 3.90 5.49 -2.29
CA LEU A 118 5.06 6.20 -1.79
C LEU A 118 5.96 5.28 -0.96
N ASP A 119 5.38 4.49 -0.07
CA ASP A 119 6.13 3.51 0.73
C ASP A 119 6.83 2.49 -0.19
N GLY A 120 6.09 1.91 -1.15
CA GLY A 120 6.66 0.97 -2.11
C GLY A 120 7.80 1.59 -2.93
N TYR A 121 7.67 2.85 -3.34
CA TYR A 121 8.73 3.59 -4.03
C TYR A 121 9.97 3.79 -3.14
N MET A 122 9.77 4.24 -1.89
CA MET A 122 10.85 4.45 -0.94
C MET A 122 11.57 3.15 -0.59
N TRP A 123 10.83 2.04 -0.48
CA TRP A 123 11.40 0.72 -0.23
C TRP A 123 12.34 0.28 -1.37
N VAL A 124 11.88 0.37 -2.62
CA VAL A 124 12.71 0.04 -3.78
C VAL A 124 13.91 0.98 -3.89
N LYS A 125 13.72 2.29 -3.67
CA LYS A 125 14.82 3.26 -3.65
C LYS A 125 15.92 2.87 -2.64
N HIS A 126 15.52 2.39 -1.46
CA HIS A 126 16.45 2.04 -0.40
C HIS A 126 17.15 0.70 -0.64
N LYS A 127 16.43 -0.30 -1.18
CA LYS A 127 16.95 -1.67 -1.33
C LYS A 127 17.64 -1.93 -2.67
N ASN A 128 17.10 -1.40 -3.77
CA ASN A 128 17.67 -1.56 -5.11
C ASN A 128 17.25 -0.39 -6.03
N PRO A 129 17.93 0.76 -5.95
CA PRO A 129 17.57 1.95 -6.71
C PRO A 129 17.70 1.79 -8.22
N ASN A 130 18.48 0.81 -8.71
CA ASN A 130 18.66 0.57 -10.15
C ASN A 130 17.34 0.19 -10.84
N ILE A 131 16.41 -0.46 -10.11
CA ILE A 131 15.08 -0.83 -10.60
C ILE A 131 14.24 0.41 -10.93
N LEU A 132 14.50 1.56 -10.28
CA LEU A 132 13.69 2.77 -10.46
C LEU A 132 13.81 3.38 -11.87
N ALA A 133 14.83 2.99 -12.65
CA ALA A 133 14.96 3.38 -14.05
C ALA A 133 13.98 2.64 -14.98
N GLN A 134 13.29 1.60 -14.50
CA GLN A 134 12.34 0.84 -15.31
C GLN A 134 11.06 1.65 -15.58
N PRO A 135 10.39 1.47 -16.74
CA PRO A 135 9.23 2.29 -17.14
C PRO A 135 8.08 2.32 -16.11
N GLY A 136 7.82 1.19 -15.44
CA GLY A 136 6.78 1.10 -14.41
C GLY A 136 7.06 2.01 -13.20
N TRP A 137 8.33 2.17 -12.82
CA TRP A 137 8.74 3.01 -11.71
C TRP A 137 8.82 4.50 -12.07
N ILE A 138 9.16 4.81 -13.33
CA ILE A 138 9.06 6.18 -13.85
C ILE A 138 7.60 6.65 -13.82
N ALA A 139 6.66 5.80 -14.26
CA ALA A 139 5.23 6.13 -14.18
C ALA A 139 4.76 6.36 -12.73
N ASN A 140 5.19 5.50 -11.79
CA ASN A 140 4.88 5.68 -10.36
C ASN A 140 5.46 6.99 -9.81
N ARG A 141 6.71 7.33 -10.16
CA ARG A 141 7.34 8.60 -9.77
C ARG A 141 6.51 9.80 -10.23
N ASN A 142 6.02 9.77 -11.47
CA ASN A 142 5.20 10.85 -12.03
C ASN A 142 3.84 10.94 -11.31
N GLU A 143 3.18 9.81 -11.05
CA GLU A 143 1.93 9.74 -10.29
C GLU A 143 2.09 10.35 -8.88
N LEU A 144 3.17 9.99 -8.19
CA LEU A 144 3.52 10.55 -6.87
C LEU A 144 3.78 12.06 -6.95
N ALA A 145 4.53 12.52 -7.94
CA ALA A 145 4.85 13.94 -8.11
C ALA A 145 3.61 14.78 -8.40
N GLU A 146 2.69 14.30 -9.24
CA GLU A 146 1.45 15.02 -9.56
C GLU A 146 0.51 15.11 -8.36
N PHE A 147 0.30 14.01 -7.61
CA PHE A 147 -0.49 14.05 -6.38
C PHE A 147 0.13 15.00 -5.34
N ALA A 148 1.45 14.97 -5.18
CA ALA A 148 2.11 15.84 -4.22
C ALA A 148 2.04 17.32 -4.60
N LYS A 149 2.00 17.64 -5.90
CA LYS A 149 1.75 19.01 -6.38
C LYS A 149 0.32 19.44 -6.10
N SER A 150 -0.68 18.58 -6.38
CA SER A 150 -2.10 18.92 -6.17
C SER A 150 -2.45 19.12 -4.70
N GLN A 151 -1.75 18.42 -3.80
CA GLN A 151 -1.88 18.59 -2.34
C GLN A 151 -0.93 19.66 -1.77
N HIS A 152 -0.16 20.36 -2.61
CA HIS A 152 0.85 21.35 -2.20
C HIS A 152 1.95 20.85 -1.25
N ILE A 153 2.14 19.52 -1.14
CA ILE A 153 3.14 18.88 -0.27
C ILE A 153 4.45 18.54 -0.97
N ILE A 154 4.61 18.86 -2.26
CA ILE A 154 5.81 18.50 -3.05
C ILE A 154 7.11 18.89 -2.35
N HIS A 155 7.11 20.01 -1.62
CA HIS A 155 8.25 20.51 -0.85
C HIS A 155 8.69 19.57 0.27
N LEU A 156 7.78 18.82 0.89
CA LEU A 156 8.05 17.84 1.95
C LEU A 156 8.73 16.58 1.42
N ILE A 157 8.60 16.32 0.11
CA ILE A 157 9.09 15.09 -0.52
C ILE A 157 10.13 15.35 -1.61
N LYS A 158 10.73 16.56 -1.66
CA LYS A 158 11.81 16.88 -2.61
C LYS A 158 13.03 15.98 -2.43
N THR A 159 13.37 15.64 -1.19
CA THR A 159 14.55 14.84 -0.83
C THR A 159 14.48 13.40 -1.33
N ILE A 160 13.29 12.90 -1.64
CA ILE A 160 13.11 11.56 -2.19
C ILE A 160 13.25 11.51 -3.71
N GLY A 161 13.57 12.63 -4.37
CA GLY A 161 13.90 12.67 -5.80
C GLY A 161 12.66 12.64 -6.70
N LEU A 162 11.52 13.13 -6.23
CA LEU A 162 10.28 13.26 -7.01
C LEU A 162 10.20 14.59 -7.81
N ALA A 163 11.27 15.40 -7.78
CA ALA A 163 11.39 16.65 -8.54
C ALA A 163 12.17 16.45 -9.85
#